data_AF-A0A917WL60-F1
#
_entry.id   AF-A0A917WL60-F1
#
_cell.length_a   1.000
_cell.length_b   1.000
_cell.length_c   1.000
_cell.angle_alpha   90.00
_cell.angle_beta   90.00
_cell.angle_gamma   90.00
#
_symmetry.space_group_name_H-M   'P 1'
#
loop_
_entity.id
_entity.type
_entity.pdbx_description
1 polymer ?
#
loop_
_entity_poly.entity_id
_entity_poly.type
_entity_poly.pdbx_seq_one_letter_code
_entity_poly.pdbx_strand_id
1 'polypeptide(L)'
;MATDAVTLIVKDHRIMERLFDKLRSGTGDRQQLLDECAARLTAHSHAEEERVYPVLAEIGEQEEAHHGAGEHHQAERMLHDLQRMSPEGPDFEDRLEDFIEAVRHHVEEEESQMLPALQEALSAERLDELGAAFEEVRLRELEVAGLGLRQ
;
A
#
# COMPACT_ATOMS: atom_id res chain seq x y z
N MET A 1 14.28 -9.00 17.34
CA MET A 1 13.49 -9.84 16.44
C MET A 1 13.11 -8.94 15.29
N ALA A 2 13.22 -9.43 14.06
CA ALA A 2 12.74 -8.68 12.90
C ALA A 2 11.21 -8.51 13.03
N THR A 3 10.65 -7.51 12.35
CA THR A 3 9.18 -7.39 12.28
C THR A 3 8.74 -8.21 11.07
N ASP A 4 7.80 -9.13 11.27
CA ASP A 4 7.32 -10.01 10.21
C ASP A 4 6.56 -9.23 9.11
N ALA A 5 6.49 -9.83 7.92
CA ALA A 5 5.86 -9.21 6.75
C ALA A 5 4.42 -8.76 7.00
N VAL A 6 3.58 -9.60 7.61
CA VAL A 6 2.17 -9.27 7.87
C VAL A 6 2.05 -8.07 8.78
N THR A 7 2.83 -8.02 9.86
CA THR A 7 2.84 -6.88 10.77
C THR A 7 3.26 -5.58 10.06
N LEU A 8 4.23 -5.65 9.14
CA LEU A 8 4.69 -4.47 8.39
C LEU A 8 3.67 -3.96 7.37
N ILE A 9 3.04 -4.87 6.64
CA ILE A 9 2.01 -4.58 5.62
C ILE A 9 0.78 -3.94 6.28
N VAL A 10 0.24 -4.59 7.32
CA VAL A 10 -0.90 -4.05 8.08
C VAL A 10 -0.56 -2.68 8.66
N LYS A 11 0.67 -2.46 9.13
CA LYS A 11 1.09 -1.15 9.64
C LYS A 11 1.03 -0.08 8.55
N ASP A 12 1.41 -0.38 7.32
CA ASP A 12 1.29 0.54 6.19
C ASP A 12 -0.18 0.83 5.85
N HIS A 13 -1.06 -0.19 5.87
CA HIS A 13 -2.51 0.01 5.70
C HIS A 13 -3.07 1.02 6.70
N ARG A 14 -2.70 0.88 7.99
CA ARG A 14 -3.11 1.84 9.03
C ARG A 14 -2.51 3.24 8.84
N ILE A 15 -1.36 3.37 8.17
CA ILE A 15 -0.81 4.68 7.79
C ILE A 15 -1.65 5.27 6.66
N MET A 16 -1.96 4.49 5.61
CA MET A 16 -2.78 4.92 4.48
C MET A 16 -4.18 5.37 4.92
N GLU A 17 -4.85 4.61 5.77
CA GLU A 17 -6.16 4.99 6.32
C GLU A 17 -6.14 6.34 7.04
N ARG A 18 -5.09 6.61 7.82
CA ARG A 18 -4.93 7.91 8.50
C ARG A 18 -4.69 9.05 7.53
N LEU A 19 -4.04 8.79 6.39
CA LEU A 19 -3.89 9.80 5.35
C LEU A 19 -5.23 10.06 4.65
N PHE A 20 -6.04 9.03 4.42
CA PHE A 20 -7.39 9.17 3.88
C PHE A 20 -8.28 10.01 4.80
N ASP A 21 -8.23 9.78 6.12
CA ASP A 21 -8.96 10.59 7.09
C ASP A 21 -8.55 12.06 7.04
N LYS A 22 -7.24 12.34 6.89
CA LYS A 22 -6.74 13.71 6.74
C LYS A 22 -7.22 14.35 5.43
N LEU A 23 -7.15 13.63 4.30
CA LEU A 23 -7.62 14.11 3.00
C LEU A 23 -9.12 14.46 3.06
N ARG A 24 -9.94 13.56 3.60
CA ARG A 24 -11.38 13.76 3.80
C ARG A 24 -11.72 14.90 4.74
N SER A 25 -10.90 15.13 5.76
CA SER A 25 -11.13 16.25 6.70
C SER A 25 -11.06 17.62 6.03
N GLY A 26 -10.40 17.72 4.86
CA GLY A 26 -10.15 19.00 4.21
C GLY A 26 -9.19 19.91 4.96
N THR A 27 -8.52 19.40 6.00
CA THR A 27 -7.58 20.16 6.81
C THR A 27 -6.13 19.90 6.36
N GLY A 28 -5.32 20.96 6.35
CA GLY A 28 -3.94 20.90 5.89
C GLY A 28 -3.78 21.10 4.39
N ASP A 29 -2.59 20.83 3.89
CA ASP A 29 -2.28 20.91 2.46
C ASP A 29 -2.65 19.59 1.79
N ARG A 30 -3.80 19.55 1.12
CA ARG A 30 -4.29 18.36 0.41
C ARG A 30 -3.33 17.90 -0.69
N GLN A 31 -2.61 18.81 -1.35
CA GLN A 31 -1.65 18.42 -2.37
C GLN A 31 -0.47 17.67 -1.75
N GLN A 32 0.07 18.20 -0.65
CA GLN A 32 1.14 17.53 0.10
C GLN A 32 0.70 16.15 0.64
N LEU A 33 -0.55 16.03 1.11
CA LEU A 33 -1.10 14.75 1.56
C LEU A 33 -1.25 13.74 0.41
N LEU A 34 -1.67 14.18 -0.78
CA LEU A 34 -1.72 13.32 -1.97
C LEU A 34 -0.33 12.87 -2.40
N ASP A 35 0.66 13.76 -2.33
CA ASP A 35 2.06 13.41 -2.63
C ASP A 35 2.61 12.40 -1.62
N GLU A 36 2.28 12.53 -0.33
CA GLU A 36 2.63 11.53 0.68
C GLU A 36 1.92 10.19 0.43
N CYS A 37 0.63 10.20 0.10
CA CYS A 37 -0.10 8.99 -0.29
C CYS A 37 0.55 8.31 -1.48
N ALA A 38 0.96 9.06 -2.51
CA ALA A 38 1.54 8.51 -3.73
C ALA A 38 2.86 7.81 -3.44
N ALA A 39 3.75 8.49 -2.71
CA ALA A 39 5.02 7.92 -2.31
C ALA A 39 4.86 6.64 -1.48
N ARG A 40 3.89 6.60 -0.56
CA ARG A 40 3.64 5.44 0.29
C ARG A 40 2.97 4.29 -0.44
N LEU A 41 1.95 4.59 -1.26
CA LEU A 41 1.25 3.58 -2.06
C LEU A 41 2.25 2.88 -2.98
N THR A 42 3.04 3.63 -3.76
CA THR A 42 4.04 3.06 -4.66
C THR A 42 5.11 2.26 -3.92
N ALA A 43 5.58 2.73 -2.76
CA ALA A 43 6.57 2.00 -1.99
C ALA A 43 6.05 0.67 -1.42
N HIS A 44 4.79 0.66 -1.02
CA HIS A 44 4.09 -0.50 -0.49
C HIS A 44 3.79 -1.52 -1.60
N SER A 45 3.09 -1.08 -2.65
CA SER A 45 2.70 -1.91 -3.79
C SER A 45 3.90 -2.58 -4.46
N HIS A 46 4.96 -1.81 -4.71
CA HIS A 46 6.17 -2.35 -5.33
C HIS A 46 6.88 -3.37 -4.42
N ALA A 47 6.87 -3.16 -3.11
CA ALA A 47 7.49 -4.09 -2.17
C ALA A 47 6.71 -5.41 -2.07
N GLU A 48 5.38 -5.37 -2.11
CA GLU A 48 4.54 -6.56 -2.21
C GLU A 48 4.73 -7.29 -3.54
N GLU A 49 4.66 -6.58 -4.66
CA GLU A 49 4.82 -7.18 -5.98
C GLU A 49 6.21 -7.80 -6.20
N GLU A 50 7.27 -7.17 -5.67
CA GLU A 50 8.64 -7.66 -5.80
C GLU A 50 8.95 -8.83 -4.84
N ARG A 51 8.33 -8.87 -3.65
CA ARG A 51 8.75 -9.77 -2.56
C ARG A 51 7.66 -10.71 -2.05
N VAL A 52 6.44 -10.23 -1.88
CA VAL A 52 5.34 -10.94 -1.22
C VAL A 52 4.52 -11.76 -2.21
N TYR A 53 4.14 -11.17 -3.33
CA TYR A 53 3.28 -11.80 -4.35
C TYR A 53 3.93 -13.02 -5.03
N PRO A 54 5.26 -13.06 -5.27
CA PRO A 54 5.91 -14.29 -5.71
C PRO A 54 5.75 -15.43 -4.71
N VAL A 55 5.80 -15.13 -3.41
CA VAL A 55 5.64 -16.14 -2.35
C VAL A 55 4.18 -16.60 -2.23
N LEU A 56 3.21 -15.68 -2.37
CA LEU A 56 1.79 -16.03 -2.48
C LEU A 56 1.54 -17.01 -3.64
N ALA A 57 2.11 -16.71 -4.81
CA ALA A 57 1.99 -17.59 -5.98
C ALA A 57 2.61 -18.98 -5.72
N GLU A 58 3.74 -19.06 -5.02
CA GLU A 58 4.39 -20.34 -4.65
C GLU A 58 3.54 -21.21 -3.71
N ILE A 59 2.71 -20.60 -2.86
CA ILE A 59 1.83 -21.32 -1.93
C ILE A 59 0.44 -21.62 -2.50
N GLY A 60 0.17 -21.24 -3.75
CA GLY A 60 -1.07 -21.57 -4.46
C GLY A 60 -2.03 -20.40 -4.68
N GLU A 61 -1.70 -19.20 -4.19
CA GLU A 61 -2.53 -17.98 -4.25
C GLU A 61 -2.16 -17.10 -5.48
N GLN A 62 -1.95 -17.72 -6.64
CA GLN A 62 -1.47 -17.02 -7.83
C GLN A 62 -2.52 -16.08 -8.43
N GLU A 63 -3.81 -16.45 -8.36
CA GLU A 63 -4.88 -15.62 -8.91
C GLU A 63 -5.07 -14.37 -8.06
N GLU A 64 -5.03 -14.51 -6.74
CA GLU A 64 -5.07 -13.48 -5.72
C GLU A 64 -3.90 -12.50 -5.89
N ALA A 65 -2.67 -13.02 -6.02
CA ALA A 65 -1.49 -12.21 -6.28
C ALA A 65 -1.58 -11.41 -7.59
N HIS A 66 -2.15 -12.00 -8.65
CA HIS A 66 -2.35 -11.29 -9.91
C HIS A 66 -3.46 -10.22 -9.81
N HIS A 67 -4.53 -10.51 -9.07
CA HIS A 67 -5.62 -9.58 -8.82
C HIS A 67 -5.12 -8.36 -8.04
N GLY A 68 -4.42 -8.58 -6.92
CA GLY A 68 -3.86 -7.52 -6.08
C GLY A 68 -2.94 -6.57 -6.85
N ALA A 69 -2.04 -7.11 -7.69
CA ALA A 69 -1.20 -6.28 -8.56
C ALA A 69 -2.03 -5.46 -9.57
N GLY A 70 -3.16 -5.98 -10.03
CA GLY A 70 -4.10 -5.23 -10.88
C GLY A 70 -4.74 -4.05 -10.15
N GLU A 71 -5.16 -4.27 -8.90
CA GLU A 71 -5.76 -3.25 -8.02
C GLU A 71 -4.75 -2.17 -7.63
N HIS A 72 -3.50 -2.53 -7.31
CA HIS A 72 -2.41 -1.59 -7.09
C HIS A 72 -2.26 -0.61 -8.26
N HIS A 73 -2.09 -1.15 -9.47
CA HIS A 73 -1.97 -0.32 -10.65
C HIS A 73 -3.21 0.56 -10.89
N GLN A 74 -4.41 0.11 -10.51
CA GLN A 74 -5.62 0.94 -10.59
C GLN A 74 -5.59 2.08 -9.58
N ALA A 75 -5.27 1.79 -8.32
CA ALA A 75 -5.17 2.78 -7.25
C ALA A 75 -4.11 3.84 -7.56
N GLU A 76 -2.93 3.43 -8.05
CA GLU A 76 -1.88 4.36 -8.47
C GLU A 76 -2.31 5.29 -9.60
N ARG A 77 -3.04 4.79 -10.59
CA ARG A 77 -3.60 5.62 -11.67
C ARG A 77 -4.61 6.64 -11.13
N MET A 78 -5.53 6.21 -10.27
CA MET A 78 -6.52 7.10 -9.65
C MET A 78 -5.84 8.20 -8.83
N LEU A 79 -4.80 7.84 -8.07
CA LEU A 79 -4.05 8.78 -7.26
C LEU A 79 -3.26 9.78 -8.10
N HIS A 80 -2.63 9.32 -9.18
CA HIS A 80 -1.96 10.19 -10.14
C HIS A 80 -2.93 11.20 -10.79
N ASP A 81 -4.15 10.78 -11.13
CA ASP A 81 -5.17 11.68 -11.64
C ASP A 81 -5.58 12.72 -10.58
N LEU A 82 -5.79 12.29 -9.32
CA LEU A 82 -6.07 13.17 -8.19
C LEU A 82 -4.98 14.23 -7.96
N GLN A 83 -3.70 13.85 -8.03
CA GLN A 83 -2.57 14.79 -7.88
C GLN A 83 -2.54 15.90 -8.93
N ARG A 84 -3.26 15.73 -10.05
CA ARG A 84 -3.33 16.70 -11.16
C ARG A 84 -4.61 17.52 -11.14
N MET A 85 -5.53 17.21 -10.23
CA MET A 85 -6.77 17.96 -10.04
C MET A 85 -6.56 19.11 -9.06
N SER A 86 -7.38 20.16 -9.17
CA SER A 86 -7.47 21.15 -8.11
C SER A 86 -8.20 20.53 -6.91
N PRO A 87 -7.65 20.57 -5.68
CA PRO A 87 -8.35 20.12 -4.48
C PRO A 87 -9.64 20.88 -4.16
N GLU A 88 -9.86 22.03 -4.81
CA GLU A 88 -11.07 22.86 -4.71
C GLU A 88 -12.02 22.64 -5.91
N GLY A 89 -11.66 21.75 -6.83
CA GLY A 89 -12.45 21.46 -8.04
C GLY A 89 -13.74 20.70 -7.72
N PRO A 90 -14.78 20.85 -8.57
CA PRO A 90 -16.11 20.27 -8.31
C PRO A 90 -16.10 18.74 -8.26
N ASP A 91 -15.17 18.09 -8.98
CA ASP A 91 -15.11 16.62 -9.08
C ASP A 91 -14.11 16.00 -8.08
N PHE A 92 -13.39 16.80 -7.29
CA PHE A 92 -12.28 16.30 -6.45
C PHE A 92 -12.75 15.32 -5.37
N GLU A 93 -13.84 15.66 -4.67
CA GLU A 93 -14.35 14.83 -3.57
C GLU A 93 -14.83 13.46 -4.06
N ASP A 94 -15.54 13.41 -5.20
CA ASP A 94 -16.00 12.15 -5.78
C ASP A 94 -14.82 11.26 -6.20
N ARG A 95 -13.81 11.84 -6.85
CA ARG A 95 -12.59 11.11 -7.24
C ARG A 95 -11.76 10.64 -6.05
N LEU A 96 -11.73 11.43 -4.99
CA LEU A 96 -11.05 11.07 -3.75
C LEU A 96 -11.75 9.89 -3.10
N GLU A 97 -13.08 9.87 -3.07
CA GLU A 97 -13.83 8.76 -2.52
C GLU A 97 -13.66 7.48 -3.34
N ASP A 98 -13.74 7.55 -4.68
CA ASP A 98 -13.49 6.41 -5.58
C ASP A 98 -12.11 5.77 -5.30
N PHE A 99 -11.07 6.61 -5.15
CA PHE A 99 -9.72 6.14 -4.83
C PHE A 99 -9.65 5.47 -3.45
N ILE A 100 -10.24 6.08 -2.43
CA ILE A 100 -10.22 5.52 -1.07
C ILE A 100 -10.99 4.20 -1.01
N GLU A 101 -12.13 4.10 -1.68
CA GLU A 101 -12.91 2.86 -1.76
C GLU A 101 -12.11 1.74 -2.44
N ALA A 102 -11.44 2.05 -3.55
CA ALA A 102 -10.58 1.09 -4.25
C ALA A 102 -9.45 0.55 -3.35
N VAL A 103 -8.73 1.43 -2.64
CA VAL A 103 -7.65 0.98 -1.73
C VAL A 103 -8.21 0.22 -0.53
N ARG A 104 -9.36 0.62 0.02
CA ARG A 104 -9.99 -0.10 1.14
C ARG A 104 -10.45 -1.50 0.75
N HIS A 105 -10.98 -1.66 -0.45
CA HIS A 105 -11.36 -2.96 -0.99
C HIS A 105 -10.14 -3.88 -1.08
N HIS A 106 -9.07 -3.40 -1.69
CA HIS A 106 -7.81 -4.11 -1.78
C HIS A 106 -7.27 -4.53 -0.40
N VAL A 107 -7.19 -3.59 0.55
CA VAL A 107 -6.75 -3.87 1.93
C VAL A 107 -7.62 -4.92 2.62
N GLU A 108 -8.93 -4.92 2.38
CA GLU A 108 -9.84 -5.92 2.96
C GLU A 108 -9.57 -7.32 2.38
N GLU A 109 -9.38 -7.45 1.06
CA GLU A 109 -9.02 -8.73 0.44
C GLU A 109 -7.68 -9.24 0.98
N GLU A 110 -6.69 -8.36 1.06
CA GLU A 110 -5.34 -8.74 1.50
C GLU A 110 -5.32 -9.17 2.96
N GLU A 111 -5.91 -8.40 3.87
CA GLU A 111 -5.91 -8.71 5.30
C GLU A 111 -6.83 -9.88 5.69
N SER A 112 -7.86 -10.19 4.88
CA SER A 112 -8.80 -11.28 5.16
C SER A 112 -8.47 -12.59 4.46
N GLN A 113 -7.66 -12.57 3.40
CA GLN A 113 -7.35 -13.75 2.60
C GLN A 113 -5.85 -13.96 2.41
N MET A 114 -5.15 -13.00 1.81
CA MET A 114 -3.75 -13.19 1.37
C MET A 114 -2.78 -13.26 2.56
N LEU A 115 -2.86 -12.32 3.50
CA LEU A 115 -1.98 -12.30 4.67
C LEU A 115 -2.21 -13.51 5.61
N PRO A 116 -3.46 -13.93 5.90
CA PRO A 116 -3.72 -15.19 6.59
C PRO A 116 -3.12 -16.40 5.88
N ALA A 117 -3.25 -16.50 4.54
CA ALA A 117 -2.67 -17.61 3.77
C ALA A 117 -1.13 -17.67 3.92
N LEU A 118 -0.45 -16.52 3.92
CA LEU A 118 0.99 -16.45 4.21
C LEU A 118 1.32 -16.92 5.64
N GLN A 119 0.53 -16.51 6.64
CA GLN A 119 0.75 -16.92 8.03
C GLN A 119 0.53 -18.42 8.25
N GLU A 120 -0.41 -19.02 7.53
CA GLU A 120 -0.68 -20.46 7.60
C GLU A 120 0.39 -21.29 6.89
N ALA A 121 0.91 -20.80 5.75
CA ALA A 121 1.85 -21.53 4.93
C ALA A 121 3.32 -21.42 5.38
N LEU A 122 3.70 -20.31 6.01
CA LEU A 122 5.10 -19.99 6.33
C LEU A 122 5.43 -20.16 7.82
N SER A 123 6.68 -20.51 8.12
CA SER A 123 7.19 -20.46 9.48
C SER A 123 7.40 -19.01 9.94
N ALA A 124 7.43 -18.78 11.25
CA ALA A 124 7.73 -17.45 11.81
C ALA A 124 9.07 -16.90 11.31
N GLU A 125 10.11 -17.74 11.22
CA GLU A 125 11.42 -17.35 10.69
C GLU A 125 11.33 -16.91 9.22
N ARG A 126 10.51 -17.60 8.42
CA ARG A 126 10.32 -17.25 7.01
C ARG A 126 9.51 -15.97 6.82
N LEU A 127 8.54 -15.71 7.70
CA LEU A 127 7.78 -14.45 7.73
C LEU A 127 8.67 -13.27 8.15
N ASP A 128 9.60 -13.48 9.09
CA ASP A 128 10.62 -12.49 9.48
C ASP A 128 11.55 -12.16 8.31
N GLU A 129 12.03 -13.19 7.57
CA GLU A 129 12.85 -13.01 6.37
C GLU A 129 12.10 -12.25 5.26
N LEU A 130 10.84 -12.62 5.03
CA LEU A 130 9.99 -11.93 4.05
C LEU A 130 9.75 -10.48 4.46
N GLY A 131 9.53 -10.22 5.75
CA GLY A 131 9.36 -8.87 6.28
C GLY A 131 10.59 -7.99 6.07
N ALA A 132 11.79 -8.53 6.32
CA ALA A 132 13.03 -7.82 6.02
C ALA A 132 13.20 -7.52 4.53
N ALA A 133 12.84 -8.47 3.67
CA ALA A 133 12.91 -8.34 2.22
C ALA A 133 11.93 -7.29 1.67
N PHE A 134 10.70 -7.25 2.20
CA PHE A 134 9.68 -6.24 1.92
C PHE A 134 10.15 -4.85 2.40
N GLU A 135 10.63 -4.75 3.64
CA GLU A 135 11.08 -3.49 4.23
C GLU A 135 12.24 -2.86 3.44
N GLU A 136 13.18 -3.67 2.95
CA GLU A 136 14.29 -3.22 2.10
C GLU A 136 13.78 -2.48 0.84
N VAL A 137 12.86 -3.10 0.11
CA VAL A 137 12.28 -2.50 -1.12
C VAL A 137 11.47 -1.26 -0.76
N ARG A 138 10.60 -1.35 0.24
CA ARG A 138 9.76 -0.22 0.68
C ARG A 138 10.59 1.00 1.07
N LEU A 139 11.67 0.81 1.83
CA LEU A 139 12.54 1.92 2.23
C LEU A 139 13.28 2.53 1.04
N ARG A 140 13.75 1.71 0.10
CA ARG A 140 14.37 2.17 -1.15
C ARG A 140 13.42 3.08 -1.93
N GLU A 141 12.16 2.67 -2.10
CA GLU A 141 11.18 3.48 -2.84
C GLU A 141 10.82 4.78 -2.10
N LEU A 142 10.65 4.72 -0.77
CA LEU A 142 10.41 5.93 0.04
C LEU A 142 11.59 6.91 -0.02
N GLU A 143 12.82 6.42 -0.06
CA GLU A 143 14.02 7.25 -0.24
C GLU A 143 14.01 7.96 -1.60
N VAL A 144 13.68 7.24 -2.68
CA VAL A 144 13.53 7.83 -4.03
C VAL A 144 12.47 8.93 -4.05
N ALA A 145 11.37 8.74 -3.33
CA ALA A 145 10.30 9.73 -3.19
C ALA A 145 10.63 10.89 -2.22
N GLY A 146 11.80 10.88 -1.57
CA GLY A 146 12.20 11.91 -0.61
C GLY A 146 11.51 11.84 0.76
N LEU A 147 10.83 10.73 1.06
CA LEU A 147 10.21 10.40 2.36
C LEU A 147 11.07 9.46 3.22
N GLY A 148 12.25 9.07 2.74
CA GLY A 148 13.21 8.25 3.48
C GLY A 148 13.55 8.87 4.85
N LEU A 149 13.95 8.01 5.79
CA LEU A 149 14.34 8.41 7.14
C LEU A 149 15.39 9.53 7.05
N ARG A 150 14.98 10.78 7.31
CA ARG A 150 15.94 11.81 7.69
C ARG A 150 16.56 11.34 9.00
N GLN A 151 17.86 11.04 8.97
CA GLN A 151 18.67 10.88 10.18
C GLN A 151 18.54 12.12 11.07
#